data_AF-A0A0M6XTI4-F1
#
_entry.id   AF-A0A0M6XTI4-F1
#
_cell.length_a   1.000
_cell.length_b   1.000
_cell.length_c   1.000
_cell.angle_alpha   90.00
_cell.angle_beta   90.00
_cell.angle_gamma   90.00
#
_symmetry.space_group_name_H-M   'P 1'
#
loop_
_entity.id
_entity.type
_entity.pdbx_description
1 polymer ?
#
loop_
_entity_poly.entity_id
_entity_poly.type
_entity_poly.pdbx_seq_one_letter_code
_entity_poly.pdbx_strand_id
1 'polypeptide(L)'
;MRYLIFALAASIVLVIVWHLSARRQTGQGPAVKTGLLLGRHAERLRRCAELVGQPEADIFWDMAGHLERIRREVMSDGRDMARARRFIHHHARLIVELCERFVALDAKARPEQAARLQRMTDHLRAYRDVFARVEKALIDNDFDDVEATMDALDIQLDRLDY
;
A
#
# COMPACT_ATOMS: atom_id res chain seq x y z
N MET A 1 27.31 18.12 46.92
CA MET A 1 26.21 17.14 46.70
C MET A 1 25.27 17.48 45.53
N ARG A 2 24.83 18.73 45.32
CA ARG A 2 23.89 19.09 44.22
C ARG A 2 24.40 18.75 42.81
N TYR A 3 25.69 18.93 42.51
CA TYR A 3 26.27 18.66 41.19
C TYR A 3 26.23 17.18 40.76
N LEU A 4 26.21 16.24 41.71
CA LEU A 4 26.21 14.80 41.45
C LEU A 4 24.84 14.31 40.95
N ILE A 5 23.75 14.94 41.40
CA ILE A 5 22.38 14.59 41.00
C ILE A 5 22.08 15.08 39.57
N PHE A 6 22.55 16.28 39.21
CA PHE A 6 22.38 16.81 37.84
C PHE A 6 23.15 16.00 36.79
N ALA A 7 24.37 15.54 37.11
CA ALA A 7 25.15 14.70 36.21
C ALA A 7 24.45 13.35 35.93
N LEU A 8 23.85 12.75 36.96
CA LEU A 8 23.17 11.46 36.85
C LEU A 8 21.86 11.56 36.05
N ALA A 9 21.09 12.64 36.25
CA ALA A 9 19.88 12.90 35.47
C ALA A 9 20.19 13.17 33.98
N ALA A 10 21.24 13.94 33.68
CA ALA A 10 21.67 14.19 32.31
C ALA A 10 22.14 12.92 31.59
N SER A 11 22.82 12.02 32.32
CA SER A 11 23.25 10.71 31.82
C SER A 11 22.08 9.82 31.42
N ILE A 12 21.02 9.78 32.25
CA ILE A 12 19.82 8.99 31.99
C ILE A 12 19.07 9.51 30.75
N VAL A 13 18.92 10.84 30.62
CA VAL A 13 18.27 11.45 29.45
C VAL A 13 19.05 11.14 28.17
N LEU A 14 20.38 11.22 28.19
CA LEU A 14 21.22 10.87 27.04
C LEU A 14 21.08 9.39 26.64
N VAL A 15 21.03 8.47 27.61
CA VAL A 15 20.83 7.04 27.34
C VAL A 15 19.45 6.78 26.74
N ILE A 16 18.40 7.43 27.25
CA ILE A 16 17.04 7.31 26.71
C ILE A 16 16.98 7.86 25.28
N VAL A 17 17.54 9.05 25.03
CA VAL A 17 17.60 9.65 23.69
C VAL A 17 18.39 8.78 22.73
N TRP A 18 19.54 8.24 23.16
CA TRP A 18 20.34 7.32 22.35
C TRP A 18 19.58 6.02 22.05
N HIS A 19 18.92 5.41 23.04
CA HIS A 19 18.10 4.22 22.82
C HIS A 19 16.91 4.48 21.89
N LEU A 20 16.24 5.62 22.02
CA LEU A 20 15.13 6.03 21.14
C LEU A 20 15.63 6.28 19.70
N SER A 21 16.80 6.90 19.54
CA SER A 21 17.40 7.19 18.24
C SER A 21 17.92 5.91 17.56
N ALA A 22 18.56 5.00 18.32
CA ALA A 22 19.01 3.70 17.83
C ALA A 22 17.84 2.78 17.44
N ARG A 23 16.74 2.80 18.19
CA ARG A 23 15.49 2.10 17.81
C ARG A 23 14.85 2.70 16.56
N ARG A 24 14.90 4.02 16.36
CA ARG A 24 14.46 4.65 15.10
C ARG A 24 15.30 4.21 13.90
N GLN A 25 16.63 4.16 14.03
CA GLN A 25 17.52 3.78 12.93
C GLN A 25 17.37 2.32 12.50
N THR A 26 17.14 1.41 13.46
CA THR A 26 16.95 -0.02 13.17
C THR A 26 15.59 -0.32 12.51
N GLY A 27 14.57 0.51 12.71
CA GLY A 27 13.26 0.40 12.05
C GLY A 27 13.19 0.93 10.61
N GLN A 28 14.19 1.72 10.15
CA GLN A 28 14.16 2.35 8.82
C GLN A 28 14.44 1.36 7.66
N GLY A 29 15.23 0.31 7.88
CA GLY A 29 15.57 -0.66 6.84
C GLY A 29 14.34 -1.35 6.22
N PRO A 30 13.42 -1.91 7.03
CA PRO A 30 12.15 -2.46 6.55
C PRO A 30 11.26 -1.42 5.87
N ALA A 31 11.09 -0.24 6.47
CA ALA A 31 10.25 0.83 5.93
C ALA A 31 10.72 1.31 4.56
N VAL A 32 12.03 1.47 4.35
CA VAL A 32 12.61 1.84 3.05
C VAL A 32 12.32 0.78 1.98
N LYS A 33 12.50 -0.51 2.30
CA LYS A 33 12.20 -1.60 1.35
C LYS A 33 10.73 -1.62 0.96
N THR A 34 9.83 -1.51 1.94
CA THR A 34 8.40 -1.44 1.72
C THR A 34 8.02 -0.20 0.90
N GLY A 35 8.61 0.95 1.20
CA GLY A 35 8.39 2.18 0.44
C GLY A 35 8.83 2.08 -1.02
N LEU A 36 9.99 1.47 -1.29
CA LEU A 36 10.46 1.23 -2.66
C LEU A 36 9.51 0.28 -3.43
N LEU A 37 8.98 -0.74 -2.75
CA LEU A 37 8.02 -1.67 -3.35
C LEU A 37 6.72 -0.95 -3.75
N LEU A 38 6.17 -0.14 -2.84
CA LEU A 38 4.98 0.67 -3.10
C LEU A 38 5.18 1.63 -4.28
N GLY A 39 6.32 2.31 -4.34
CA GLY A 39 6.65 3.18 -5.47
C GLY A 39 6.73 2.42 -6.81
N ARG A 40 7.29 1.20 -6.81
CA ARG A 40 7.32 0.34 -8.00
C ARG A 40 5.92 -0.08 -8.44
N HIS A 41 5.04 -0.40 -7.50
CA HIS A 41 3.64 -0.74 -7.80
C HIS A 41 2.87 0.46 -8.36
N ALA A 42 3.04 1.65 -7.76
CA ALA A 42 2.43 2.88 -8.25
C ALA A 42 2.86 3.14 -9.70
N GLU A 43 4.16 3.03 -9.98
CA GLU A 43 4.69 3.25 -11.33
C GLU A 43 4.14 2.24 -12.37
N ARG A 44 3.97 0.97 -11.98
CA ARG A 44 3.32 -0.03 -12.85
C ARG A 44 1.89 0.36 -13.19
N LEU A 45 1.13 0.88 -12.22
CA LEU A 45 -0.24 1.34 -12.44
C LEU A 45 -0.30 2.59 -13.31
N ARG A 46 0.63 3.55 -13.16
CA ARG A 46 0.73 4.71 -14.07
C ARG A 46 0.91 4.26 -15.52
N ARG A 47 1.81 3.31 -15.76
CA ARG A 47 1.99 2.72 -17.10
C ARG A 47 0.73 2.02 -17.60
N CYS A 48 -0.06 1.37 -16.72
CA CYS A 48 -1.35 0.82 -17.12
C CYS A 48 -2.31 1.94 -17.57
N ALA A 49 -2.37 3.04 -16.82
CA ALA A 49 -3.19 4.20 -17.13
C ALA A 49 -2.84 4.84 -18.48
N GLU A 50 -1.55 4.91 -18.82
CA GLU A 50 -1.06 5.44 -20.09
C GLU A 50 -1.43 4.59 -21.30
N LEU A 51 -1.71 3.30 -21.09
CA LEU A 51 -2.01 2.34 -22.15
C LEU A 51 -3.51 2.15 -22.41
N VAL A 52 -4.36 2.71 -21.55
CA VAL A 52 -5.83 2.60 -21.68
C VAL A 52 -6.47 3.96 -21.94
N GLY A 53 -7.68 3.93 -22.49
CA GLY A 53 -8.51 5.11 -22.65
C GLY A 53 -9.21 5.53 -21.35
N GLN A 54 -9.91 6.67 -21.43
CA GLN A 54 -10.87 7.07 -20.42
C GLN A 54 -12.19 6.28 -20.58
N PRO A 55 -12.89 5.91 -19.49
CA PRO A 55 -12.66 6.29 -18.08
C PRO A 55 -11.70 5.38 -17.28
N GLU A 56 -11.21 4.29 -17.86
CA GLU A 56 -10.42 3.28 -17.14
C GLU A 56 -9.08 3.83 -16.63
N ALA A 57 -8.47 4.74 -17.38
CA ALA A 57 -7.22 5.41 -17.00
C ALA A 57 -7.29 6.04 -15.58
N ASP A 58 -8.41 6.68 -15.24
CA ASP A 58 -8.59 7.35 -13.95
C ASP A 58 -8.54 6.37 -12.77
N ILE A 59 -9.04 5.14 -12.96
CA ILE A 59 -8.99 4.09 -11.92
C ILE A 59 -7.53 3.74 -11.60
N PHE A 60 -6.69 3.61 -12.62
CA PHE A 60 -5.27 3.30 -12.44
C PHE A 60 -4.49 4.46 -11.82
N TRP A 61 -4.78 5.70 -12.24
CA TRP A 61 -4.19 6.90 -11.63
C TRP A 61 -4.53 7.02 -10.15
N ASP A 62 -5.79 6.76 -9.78
CA ASP A 62 -6.24 6.80 -8.38
C ASP A 62 -5.51 5.74 -7.54
N MET A 63 -5.46 4.49 -7.99
CA MET A 63 -4.73 3.42 -7.29
C MET A 63 -3.24 3.75 -7.12
N ALA A 64 -2.60 4.31 -8.15
CA ALA A 64 -1.21 4.77 -8.06
C ALA A 64 -1.06 5.91 -7.02
N GLY A 65 -2.02 6.83 -6.97
CA GLY A 65 -2.07 7.91 -5.97
C GLY A 65 -2.20 7.40 -4.55
N HIS A 66 -3.08 6.42 -4.31
CA HIS A 66 -3.23 5.76 -3.01
C HIS A 66 -1.91 5.11 -2.56
N LEU A 67 -1.21 4.38 -3.44
CA LEU A 67 0.08 3.77 -3.10
C LEU A 67 1.17 4.78 -2.73
N GLU A 68 1.22 5.94 -3.39
CA GLU A 68 2.18 6.99 -3.04
C GLU A 68 1.87 7.61 -1.67
N ARG A 69 0.58 7.77 -1.34
CA ARG A 69 0.17 8.26 -0.01
C ARG A 69 0.52 7.25 1.08
N ILE A 70 0.22 5.97 0.87
CA ILE A 70 0.64 4.87 1.74
C ILE A 70 2.17 4.83 1.87
N ARG A 71 2.90 5.02 0.76
CA ARG A 71 4.37 5.06 0.77
C ARG A 71 4.90 6.18 1.66
N ARG A 72 4.31 7.37 1.59
CA ARG A 72 4.71 8.49 2.45
C ARG A 72 4.47 8.15 3.92
N GLU A 73 3.33 7.56 4.24
CA GLU A 73 2.98 7.17 5.61
C GLU A 73 3.95 6.12 6.19
N VAL A 74 4.22 5.07 5.41
CA VAL A 74 5.20 4.02 5.77
C VAL A 74 6.59 4.60 6.02
N MET A 75 6.97 5.62 5.25
CA MET A 75 8.27 6.27 5.36
C MET A 75 8.34 7.27 6.53
N SER A 76 7.22 7.86 6.96
CA SER A 76 7.15 8.79 8.10
C SER A 76 7.08 8.07 9.44
N ASP A 77 6.33 6.97 9.56
CA ASP A 77 6.28 6.16 10.77
C ASP A 77 6.29 4.65 10.51
N GLY A 78 7.47 4.04 10.67
CA GLY A 78 7.66 2.61 10.44
C GLY A 78 7.18 1.70 11.57
N ARG A 79 6.60 2.22 12.66
CA ARG A 79 6.42 1.46 13.91
C ARG A 79 5.17 0.60 14.02
N ASP A 80 4.16 0.75 13.16
CA ASP A 80 2.95 -0.09 13.20
C ASP A 80 2.53 -0.73 11.86
N MET A 81 3.47 -0.87 10.92
CA MET A 81 3.18 -1.42 9.60
C MET A 81 3.11 -2.95 9.56
N ALA A 82 3.22 -3.66 10.69
CA ALA A 82 3.18 -5.12 10.73
C ALA A 82 1.88 -5.69 10.15
N ARG A 83 0.74 -5.04 10.45
CA ARG A 83 -0.58 -5.43 9.97
C ARG A 83 -0.79 -5.07 8.48
N ALA A 84 -0.26 -3.93 8.03
CA ALA A 84 -0.31 -3.52 6.63
C ALA A 84 0.63 -4.29 5.70
N ARG A 85 1.64 -5.00 6.22
CA ARG A 85 2.59 -5.77 5.40
C ARG A 85 1.91 -6.77 4.48
N ARG A 86 0.84 -7.44 4.93
CA ARG A 86 0.15 -8.44 4.10
C ARG A 86 -0.48 -7.77 2.88
N PHE A 87 -1.13 -6.62 3.04
CA PHE A 87 -1.61 -5.84 1.91
C PHE A 87 -0.45 -5.48 0.96
N ILE A 88 0.59 -4.85 1.49
CA ILE A 88 1.66 -4.25 0.68
C ILE A 88 2.46 -5.30 -0.09
N HIS A 89 2.80 -6.42 0.55
CA HIS A 89 3.66 -7.45 -0.05
C HIS A 89 2.91 -8.49 -0.88
N HIS A 90 1.62 -8.71 -0.61
CA HIS A 90 0.84 -9.75 -1.27
C HIS A 90 -0.26 -9.17 -2.16
N HIS A 91 -1.27 -8.53 -1.56
CA HIS A 91 -2.47 -8.09 -2.25
C HIS A 91 -2.19 -6.99 -3.28
N ALA A 92 -1.42 -5.97 -2.91
CA ALA A 92 -1.07 -4.88 -3.84
C ALA A 92 -0.31 -5.43 -5.06
N ARG A 93 0.56 -6.42 -4.87
CA ARG A 93 1.25 -7.09 -5.98
C ARG A 93 0.27 -7.81 -6.90
N LEU A 94 -0.61 -8.64 -6.33
CA LEU A 94 -1.60 -9.41 -7.10
C LEU A 94 -2.54 -8.49 -7.88
N ILE A 95 -3.08 -7.45 -7.25
CA ILE A 95 -3.98 -6.50 -7.91
C ILE A 95 -3.26 -5.79 -9.06
N VAL A 96 -2.00 -5.37 -8.88
CA VAL A 96 -1.22 -4.75 -9.96
C VAL A 96 -1.01 -5.73 -11.12
N GLU A 97 -0.73 -7.00 -10.84
CA GLU A 97 -0.61 -8.04 -11.87
C GLU A 97 -1.93 -8.28 -12.61
N LEU A 98 -3.07 -8.24 -11.91
CA LEU A 98 -4.39 -8.32 -12.52
C LEU A 98 -4.69 -7.10 -13.41
N CYS A 99 -4.30 -5.91 -12.97
CA CYS A 99 -4.41 -4.67 -13.75
C CYS A 99 -3.61 -4.77 -15.06
N GLU A 100 -2.36 -5.24 -15.00
CA GLU A 100 -1.52 -5.42 -16.20
C GLU A 100 -2.12 -6.47 -17.16
N ARG A 101 -2.67 -7.57 -16.63
CA ARG A 101 -3.39 -8.57 -17.45
C ARG A 101 -4.64 -7.98 -18.10
N PHE A 102 -5.39 -7.14 -17.38
CA PHE A 102 -6.53 -6.42 -17.96
C PHE A 102 -6.10 -5.55 -19.13
N VAL A 103 -5.08 -4.71 -18.98
CA VAL A 103 -4.58 -3.85 -20.07
C VAL A 103 -4.17 -4.69 -21.29
N ALA A 104 -3.49 -5.81 -21.06
CA ALA A 104 -3.09 -6.72 -22.14
C ALA A 104 -4.28 -7.39 -22.85
N LEU A 105 -5.40 -7.60 -22.14
CA LEU A 105 -6.64 -8.14 -22.70
C LEU A 105 -7.43 -7.07 -23.45
N ASP A 106 -7.56 -5.87 -22.88
CA ASP A 106 -8.24 -4.73 -23.47
C ASP A 106 -7.65 -4.37 -24.83
N ALA A 107 -6.32 -4.31 -24.92
CA ALA A 107 -5.60 -4.08 -26.18
C ALA A 107 -5.87 -5.11 -27.29
N LYS A 108 -6.40 -6.29 -26.95
CA LYS A 108 -6.70 -7.39 -27.90
C LYS A 108 -8.21 -7.60 -28.08
N ALA A 109 -9.04 -6.86 -27.35
CA ALA A 109 -10.44 -7.16 -27.26
C ALA A 109 -11.18 -6.82 -28.55
N ARG A 110 -12.18 -7.65 -28.85
CA ARG A 110 -13.12 -7.42 -29.95
C ARG A 110 -14.41 -6.81 -29.40
N PRO A 111 -15.23 -6.12 -30.22
CA PRO A 111 -16.51 -5.55 -29.77
C PRO A 111 -17.43 -6.55 -29.07
N GLU A 112 -17.40 -7.81 -29.50
CA GLU A 112 -18.16 -8.94 -28.92
C GLU A 112 -17.82 -9.21 -27.45
N GLN A 113 -16.63 -8.80 -27.00
CA GLN A 113 -16.12 -9.01 -25.64
C GLN A 113 -16.35 -7.81 -24.71
N ALA A 114 -16.98 -6.73 -25.21
CA ALA A 114 -17.19 -5.49 -24.45
C ALA A 114 -17.92 -5.73 -23.11
N ALA A 115 -18.94 -6.58 -23.08
CA ALA A 115 -19.66 -6.90 -21.85
C ALA A 115 -18.78 -7.64 -20.82
N ARG A 116 -17.81 -8.44 -21.28
CA ARG A 116 -16.87 -9.11 -20.39
C ARG A 116 -15.83 -8.13 -19.85
N LEU A 117 -15.29 -7.27 -20.71
CA LEU A 117 -14.39 -6.20 -20.28
C LEU A 117 -15.03 -5.27 -19.27
N GLN A 118 -16.30 -4.89 -19.49
CA GLN A 118 -17.02 -4.03 -18.55
C GLN A 118 -17.11 -4.63 -17.15
N ARG A 119 -17.39 -5.94 -17.03
CA ARG A 119 -17.37 -6.64 -15.73
C ARG A 119 -15.99 -6.62 -15.08
N MET A 120 -14.92 -6.72 -15.87
CA MET A 120 -13.56 -6.61 -15.36
C MET A 120 -13.27 -5.18 -14.88
N THR A 121 -13.73 -4.16 -15.60
CA THR A 121 -13.66 -2.76 -15.17
C THR A 121 -14.37 -2.55 -13.83
N ASP A 122 -15.52 -3.19 -13.60
CA ASP A 122 -16.22 -3.11 -12.31
C ASP A 122 -15.39 -3.72 -11.16
N HIS A 123 -14.66 -4.82 -11.42
CA HIS A 123 -13.70 -5.36 -10.46
C HIS A 123 -12.51 -4.41 -10.20
N LEU A 124 -12.01 -3.72 -11.24
CA LEU A 124 -10.95 -2.72 -11.07
C LEU A 124 -11.40 -1.54 -10.18
N ARG A 125 -12.66 -1.11 -10.31
CA ARG A 125 -13.25 -0.11 -9.41
C ARG A 125 -13.31 -0.60 -7.96
N ALA A 126 -13.72 -1.85 -7.75
CA ALA A 126 -13.72 -2.44 -6.41
C ALA A 126 -12.30 -2.49 -5.81
N TYR A 127 -11.29 -2.81 -6.60
CA TYR A 127 -9.89 -2.77 -6.13
C TYR A 127 -9.43 -1.35 -5.79
N ARG A 128 -9.80 -0.34 -6.59
CA ARG A 128 -9.54 1.06 -6.24
C ARG A 128 -10.09 1.41 -4.86
N ASP A 129 -11.32 1.00 -4.58
CA ASP A 129 -11.95 1.27 -3.27
C ASP A 129 -11.22 0.55 -2.13
N VAL A 130 -10.68 -0.65 -2.36
CA VAL A 130 -9.81 -1.34 -1.38
C VAL A 130 -8.55 -0.53 -1.09
N PHE A 131 -7.88 0.02 -2.11
CA PHE A 131 -6.69 0.86 -1.91
C PHE A 131 -7.03 2.13 -1.12
N ALA A 132 -8.18 2.75 -1.41
CA ALA A 132 -8.66 3.92 -0.67
C ALA A 132 -8.94 3.60 0.81
N ARG A 133 -9.57 2.45 1.10
CA ARG A 133 -9.84 2.01 2.48
C ARG A 133 -8.56 1.70 3.24
N VAL A 134 -7.63 0.96 2.62
CA VAL A 134 -6.34 0.67 3.26
C VAL A 134 -5.55 1.94 3.51
N GLU A 135 -5.54 2.90 2.58
CA GLU A 135 -4.92 4.21 2.81
C GLU A 135 -5.54 4.90 4.03
N LYS A 136 -6.87 5.02 4.06
CA LYS A 136 -7.58 5.68 5.15
C LYS A 136 -7.30 5.01 6.49
N ALA A 137 -7.41 3.70 6.55
CA ALA A 137 -7.19 2.91 7.76
C ALA A 137 -5.74 3.02 8.26
N LEU A 138 -4.76 3.13 7.36
CA LEU A 138 -3.37 3.40 7.73
C LEU A 138 -3.17 4.81 8.31
N ILE A 139 -3.82 5.82 7.74
CA ILE A 139 -3.76 7.20 8.25
C ILE A 139 -4.46 7.31 9.61
N ASP A 140 -5.61 6.64 9.76
CA ASP A 140 -6.44 6.70 10.96
C ASP A 140 -5.94 5.75 12.07
N ASN A 141 -4.91 4.92 11.79
CA ASN A 141 -4.42 3.83 12.65
C ASN A 141 -5.50 2.79 13.01
N ASP A 142 -6.50 2.61 12.15
CA ASP A 142 -7.55 1.60 12.29
C ASP A 142 -7.14 0.30 11.58
N PHE A 143 -6.20 -0.42 12.20
CA PHE A 143 -5.67 -1.64 11.58
C PHE A 143 -6.65 -2.82 11.57
N ASP A 144 -7.75 -2.74 12.33
CA ASP A 144 -8.78 -3.77 12.33
C ASP A 144 -9.63 -3.67 11.04
N ASP A 145 -9.89 -2.45 10.53
CA ASP A 145 -10.51 -2.26 9.20
C ASP A 145 -9.60 -2.72 8.05
N VAL A 146 -8.27 -2.57 8.20
CA VAL A 146 -7.30 -3.14 7.23
C VAL A 146 -7.43 -4.65 7.19
N GLU A 147 -7.41 -5.33 8.33
CA GLU A 147 -7.53 -6.80 8.39
C GLU A 147 -8.86 -7.29 7.83
N ALA A 148 -9.98 -6.67 8.22
CA ALA A 148 -11.30 -7.02 7.68
C ALA A 148 -11.39 -6.82 6.15
N THR A 149 -10.75 -5.76 5.63
CA THR A 149 -10.69 -5.51 4.19
C THR A 149 -9.84 -6.55 3.47
N MET A 150 -8.74 -7.01 4.08
CA MET A 150 -7.89 -8.07 3.51
C MET A 150 -8.59 -9.41 3.51
N ASP A 151 -9.27 -9.80 4.58
CA ASP A 151 -10.00 -11.06 4.65
C ASP A 151 -11.12 -11.10 3.60
N ALA A 152 -11.81 -9.97 3.38
CA ALA A 152 -12.80 -9.85 2.31
C ALA A 152 -12.18 -9.97 0.91
N LEU A 153 -10.96 -9.46 0.72
CA LEU A 153 -10.23 -9.53 -0.53
C LEU A 153 -9.71 -10.96 -0.80
N ASP A 154 -9.20 -11.65 0.20
CA ASP A 154 -8.78 -13.06 0.11
C ASP A 154 -9.96 -13.93 -0.39
N ILE A 155 -11.16 -13.76 0.19
CA ILE A 155 -12.37 -14.46 -0.26
C ILE A 155 -12.74 -14.12 -1.71
N GLN A 156 -12.49 -12.89 -2.17
CA GLN A 156 -12.76 -12.48 -3.55
C GLN A 156 -11.74 -13.06 -4.52
N LEU A 157 -10.45 -13.09 -4.15
CA LEU A 157 -9.37 -13.62 -4.98
C LEU A 157 -9.46 -15.15 -5.10
N ASP A 158 -9.80 -15.86 -4.03
CA ASP A 158 -10.01 -17.31 -4.05
C ASP A 158 -11.13 -17.74 -5.02
N ARG A 159 -12.10 -16.86 -5.26
CA ARG A 159 -13.19 -17.09 -6.24
C ARG A 159 -12.75 -16.90 -7.69
N LEU A 160 -11.60 -16.27 -7.93
CA LEU A 160 -11.06 -16.01 -9.27
C LEU A 160 -10.08 -17.10 -9.75
N ASP A 161 -9.60 -17.97 -8.86
CA ASP A 161 -8.66 -19.08 -9.16
C ASP A 161 -9.36 -20.34 -9.74
N TYR A 162 -10.52 -20.18 -10.41
CA TYR A 162 -11.24 -21.25 -11.12
C TYR A 162 -11.19 -21.09 -12.65
#